data_AF-D4RYF8-F1
#
_entry.id   AF-D4RYF8-F1
#
_cell.length_a   1.000
_cell.length_b   1.000
_cell.length_c   1.000
_cell.angle_alpha   90.00
_cell.angle_beta   90.00
_cell.angle_gamma   90.00
#
_symmetry.space_group_name_H-M   'P 1'
#
loop_
_entity.id
_entity.type
_entity.pdbx_description
1 polymer ?
#
loop_
_entity_poly.entity_id
_entity_poly.type
_entity_poly.pdbx_seq_one_letter_code
_entity_poly.pdbx_strand_id
1 'polypeptide(L)'
;MKNIDENNRDLIVMERDIGRIFRTMGIYIPEDGLTDENIAVDDDITENYEEIEKNYDRLKRDEQRKKTAFLNDKQKLSDDLYGLEAYDLAAEIKLSLNAPETAEDVEDMVNGLRETSDYIALERDNVEQGIRDLQQIADNFEERCIQICSNIRTELERLPKLSKINLDGESVPVITLQIPYIKEEFYKEKMTTYINDTIARADIFDTQDDKLKYIKNQLSWKKLFSVIVSDMNSIRLCLYKREHIKDRSRYLKYEEAVGSTGQSQGIYIQFLISVIHYISSINSSYDMGISGNTIFIDNPFGAAKDIYIWEPIFKLLKTNHVQLIVPARGATPAITRMFDVNYILGQKMVGDRQQTVVVDYRSQVNTEDSDYNVTEFTQTTLKLD
;
A
#
# COMPACT_ATOMS: atom_id res chain seq x y z
N MET A 1 47.05 -33.80 88.62
CA MET A 1 48.28 -33.18 88.10
C MET A 1 48.47 -33.29 86.58
N LYS A 2 47.54 -33.89 85.79
CA LYS A 2 47.59 -33.85 84.32
C LYS A 2 46.70 -32.78 83.66
N ASN A 3 45.60 -32.35 84.28
CA ASN A 3 44.65 -31.39 83.68
C ASN A 3 45.09 -29.92 83.73
N ILE A 4 46.13 -29.56 84.50
CA ILE A 4 46.59 -28.17 84.59
C ILE A 4 47.51 -27.82 83.41
N ASP A 5 48.08 -28.83 82.74
CA ASP A 5 49.07 -28.64 81.67
C ASP A 5 48.42 -28.49 80.26
N GLU A 6 47.17 -28.96 80.09
CA GLU A 6 46.40 -28.82 78.84
C GLU A 6 45.68 -27.47 78.75
N ASN A 7 44.97 -27.04 79.80
CA ASN A 7 44.34 -25.70 79.84
C ASN A 7 45.35 -24.56 79.63
N ASN A 8 46.59 -24.73 80.12
CA ASN A 8 47.63 -23.73 79.94
C ASN A 8 48.16 -23.71 78.49
N ARG A 9 48.08 -24.82 77.74
CA ARG A 9 48.41 -24.85 76.32
C ARG A 9 47.35 -24.13 75.49
N ASP A 10 46.08 -24.30 75.81
CA ASP A 10 44.98 -23.74 75.02
C ASP A 10 44.84 -22.22 75.21
N LEU A 11 45.11 -21.72 76.42
CA LEU A 11 45.28 -20.28 76.68
C LEU A 11 46.43 -19.67 75.88
N ILE A 12 47.58 -20.36 75.80
CA ILE A 12 48.73 -19.93 74.99
C ILE A 12 48.40 -19.94 73.49
N VAL A 13 47.54 -20.85 73.02
CA VAL A 13 47.08 -20.89 71.62
C VAL A 13 46.15 -19.73 71.32
N MET A 14 45.17 -19.44 72.20
CA MET A 14 44.28 -18.27 72.05
C MET A 14 45.06 -16.95 72.07
N GLU A 15 45.99 -16.77 73.01
CA GLU A 15 46.82 -15.56 73.10
C GLU A 15 47.70 -15.41 71.85
N ARG A 16 48.25 -16.52 71.35
CA ARG A 16 49.07 -16.54 70.14
C ARG A 16 48.27 -16.24 68.87
N ASP A 17 47.02 -16.69 68.79
CA ASP A 17 46.15 -16.45 67.64
C ASP A 17 45.50 -15.06 67.68
N ILE A 18 45.17 -14.53 68.86
CA ILE A 18 44.86 -13.11 69.07
C ILE A 18 46.05 -12.25 68.63
N GLY A 19 47.26 -12.60 69.08
CA GLY A 19 48.50 -11.95 68.65
C GLY A 19 48.81 -12.09 67.16
N ARG A 20 48.25 -13.10 66.47
CA ARG A 20 48.33 -13.22 65.00
C ARG A 20 47.33 -12.31 64.31
N ILE A 21 46.09 -12.28 64.78
CA ILE A 21 45.03 -11.41 64.25
C ILE A 21 45.44 -9.94 64.37
N PHE A 22 45.94 -9.52 65.53
CA PHE A 22 46.43 -8.15 65.73
C PHE A 22 47.65 -7.81 64.86
N ARG A 23 48.56 -8.76 64.60
CA ARG A 23 49.68 -8.57 63.67
C ARG A 23 49.25 -8.50 62.21
N THR A 24 48.28 -9.32 61.79
CA THR A 24 47.70 -9.27 60.44
C THR A 24 46.93 -7.96 60.21
N MET A 25 46.37 -7.36 61.26
CA MET A 25 45.73 -6.04 61.21
C MET A 25 46.67 -4.84 61.48
N GLY A 26 47.97 -5.07 61.70
CA GLY A 26 48.97 -4.00 61.84
C GLY A 26 48.97 -3.23 63.17
N ILE A 27 48.41 -3.79 64.24
CA ILE A 27 48.26 -3.13 65.55
C ILE A 27 49.40 -3.59 66.50
N TYR A 28 50.18 -2.64 67.04
CA TYR A 28 51.29 -2.90 67.98
C TYR A 28 50.78 -3.03 69.43
N ILE A 29 51.20 -4.10 70.13
CA ILE A 29 50.87 -4.35 71.54
C ILE A 29 52.18 -4.23 72.36
N PRO A 30 52.25 -3.36 73.39
CA PRO A 30 53.44 -3.23 74.25
C PRO A 30 53.67 -4.48 75.11
N GLU A 31 54.93 -4.85 75.32
CA GLU A 31 55.36 -6.12 75.95
C GLU A 31 55.26 -6.16 77.49
N ASP A 32 54.81 -5.09 78.15
CA ASP A 32 54.76 -5.04 79.62
C ASP A 32 53.33 -4.90 80.14
N GLY A 33 52.77 -6.04 80.54
CA GLY A 33 51.67 -6.07 81.50
C GLY A 33 50.60 -7.06 81.13
N LEU A 34 50.73 -8.30 81.62
CA LEU A 34 49.63 -9.20 81.96
C LEU A 34 50.22 -10.29 82.88
N THR A 35 50.25 -10.01 84.19
CA THR A 35 50.47 -11.05 85.20
C THR A 35 49.13 -11.70 85.52
N ASP A 36 49.04 -12.97 85.13
CA ASP A 36 48.37 -14.11 85.75
C ASP A 36 47.49 -13.80 87.00
N GLU A 37 46.19 -13.59 86.78
CA GLU A 37 45.16 -13.82 87.80
C GLU A 37 43.94 -14.50 87.17
N ASN A 38 43.76 -15.79 87.52
CA ASN A 38 42.54 -16.60 87.52
C ASN A 38 41.29 -16.00 86.82
N ILE A 39 41.17 -16.24 85.52
CA ILE A 39 39.87 -16.26 84.84
C ILE A 39 39.55 -17.73 84.60
N ALA A 40 38.66 -18.29 85.42
CA ALA A 40 38.05 -19.58 85.11
C ALA A 40 37.13 -19.37 83.89
N VAL A 41 37.63 -19.68 82.71
CA VAL A 41 36.82 -19.70 81.48
C VAL A 41 35.92 -20.94 81.59
N ASP A 42 34.62 -20.70 81.59
CA ASP A 42 33.58 -21.73 81.62
C ASP A 42 33.70 -22.62 80.38
N ASP A 43 33.67 -23.94 80.54
CA ASP A 43 33.81 -24.90 79.43
C ASP A 43 32.75 -24.66 78.33
N ASP A 44 31.60 -24.09 78.71
CA ASP A 44 30.49 -23.67 77.85
C ASP A 44 30.86 -22.53 76.87
N ILE A 45 31.81 -21.65 77.25
CA ILE A 45 32.29 -20.55 76.37
C ILE A 45 33.26 -21.09 75.32
N THR A 46 34.11 -22.05 75.70
CA THR A 46 35.10 -22.67 74.82
C THR A 46 34.42 -23.56 73.78
N GLU A 47 33.44 -24.38 74.18
CA GLU A 47 32.62 -25.18 73.25
C GLU A 47 31.80 -24.30 72.29
N ASN A 48 31.18 -23.22 72.79
CA ASN A 48 30.48 -22.26 71.94
C ASN A 48 31.40 -21.59 70.90
N TYR A 49 32.64 -21.28 71.27
CA TYR A 49 33.60 -20.65 70.36
C TYR A 49 34.04 -21.61 69.24
N GLU A 50 34.34 -22.87 69.57
CA GLU A 50 34.65 -23.88 68.56
C GLU A 50 33.48 -24.15 67.60
N GLU A 51 32.24 -24.12 68.12
CA GLU A 51 31.05 -24.29 67.29
C GLU A 51 30.83 -23.11 66.35
N ILE A 52 31.07 -21.87 66.81
CA ILE A 52 31.05 -20.66 65.99
C ILE A 52 32.14 -20.70 64.91
N GLU A 53 33.36 -21.12 65.25
CA GLU A 53 34.45 -21.25 64.27
C GLU A 53 34.13 -22.29 63.20
N LYS A 54 33.65 -23.48 63.59
CA LYS A 54 33.20 -24.53 62.65
C LYS A 54 32.07 -24.03 61.74
N ASN A 55 31.13 -23.26 62.29
CA ASN A 55 30.04 -22.67 61.52
C ASN A 55 30.51 -21.57 60.56
N TYR A 56 31.45 -20.73 60.97
CA TYR A 56 32.06 -19.71 60.12
C TYR A 56 32.84 -20.33 58.95
N ASP A 57 33.66 -21.35 59.24
CA ASP A 57 34.41 -22.11 58.23
C ASP A 57 33.49 -22.78 57.21
N ARG A 58 32.37 -23.35 57.69
CA ARG A 58 31.35 -23.94 56.84
C ARG A 58 30.69 -22.90 55.95
N LEU A 59 30.26 -21.77 56.52
CA LEU A 59 29.65 -20.66 55.78
C LEU A 59 30.59 -20.11 54.71
N LYS A 60 31.87 -19.95 55.03
CA LYS A 60 32.89 -19.48 54.07
C LYS A 60 33.09 -20.46 52.92
N ARG A 61 33.10 -21.78 53.19
CA ARG A 61 33.15 -22.80 52.13
C ARG A 61 31.89 -22.79 51.26
N ASP A 62 30.72 -22.64 51.86
CA ASP A 62 29.44 -22.58 51.14
C ASP A 62 29.34 -21.31 50.27
N GLU A 63 29.83 -20.16 50.76
CA GLU A 63 29.94 -18.92 50.01
C GLU A 63 30.85 -19.09 48.79
N GLN A 64 32.06 -19.65 48.98
CA GLN A 64 33.00 -19.91 47.89
C GLN A 64 32.41 -20.84 46.83
N ARG A 65 31.69 -21.88 47.27
CA ARG A 65 31.00 -22.83 46.39
C ARG A 65 29.91 -22.15 45.57
N LYS A 66 29.10 -21.28 46.19
CA LYS A 66 28.06 -20.51 45.49
C LYS A 66 28.65 -19.50 44.50
N LYS A 67 29.73 -18.81 44.83
CA LYS A 67 30.45 -17.92 43.90
C LYS A 67 30.96 -18.67 42.68
N THR A 68 31.52 -19.86 42.90
CA THR A 68 31.99 -20.72 41.79
C THR A 68 30.84 -21.19 40.91
N ALA A 69 29.70 -21.58 41.51
CA ALA A 69 28.50 -21.96 40.76
C ALA A 69 27.96 -20.79 39.91
N PHE A 70 27.86 -19.60 40.50
CA PHE A 70 27.44 -18.38 39.79
C PHE A 70 28.32 -18.08 38.57
N LEU A 71 29.64 -18.17 38.70
CA LEU A 71 30.55 -17.92 37.57
C LEU A 71 30.37 -18.95 36.44
N ASN A 72 30.09 -20.22 36.78
CA ASN A 72 29.78 -21.24 35.79
C ASN A 72 28.43 -20.96 35.10
N ASP A 73 27.41 -20.56 35.86
CA ASP A 73 26.10 -20.21 35.32
C ASP A 73 26.17 -18.95 34.43
N LYS A 74 26.97 -17.95 34.82
CA LYS A 74 27.28 -16.78 34.01
C LYS A 74 27.93 -17.17 32.68
N GLN A 75 28.94 -18.04 32.72
CA GLN A 75 29.62 -18.50 31.51
C GLN A 75 28.65 -19.25 30.59
N LYS A 76 27.84 -20.15 31.16
CA LYS A 76 26.80 -20.88 30.42
C LYS A 76 25.77 -19.94 29.79
N LEU A 77 25.28 -18.94 30.53
CA LEU A 77 24.34 -17.95 29.99
C LEU A 77 24.95 -17.16 28.82
N SER A 78 26.23 -16.78 28.92
CA SER A 78 26.93 -16.12 27.82
C SER A 78 27.01 -17.02 26.59
N ASP A 79 27.36 -18.30 26.77
CA ASP A 79 27.42 -19.28 25.68
C ASP A 79 26.05 -19.53 25.03
N ASP A 80 24.98 -19.62 25.84
CA ASP A 80 23.60 -19.75 25.37
C ASP A 80 23.17 -18.54 24.54
N LEU A 81 23.51 -17.31 24.98
CA LEU A 81 23.23 -16.08 24.22
C LEU A 81 24.04 -15.97 22.93
N TYR A 82 25.30 -16.42 22.93
CA TYR A 82 26.09 -16.54 21.70
C TYR A 82 25.44 -17.51 20.70
N GLY A 83 24.88 -18.62 21.20
CA GLY A 83 24.13 -19.59 20.38
C GLY A 83 22.83 -19.02 19.78
N LEU A 84 22.25 -18.01 20.42
CA LEU A 84 21.07 -17.26 19.95
C LEU A 84 21.44 -16.03 19.09
N GLU A 85 22.72 -15.87 18.73
CA GLU A 85 23.24 -14.72 17.98
C GLU A 85 23.08 -13.36 18.71
N ALA A 86 22.81 -13.38 20.02
CA ALA A 86 22.69 -12.19 20.87
C ALA A 86 24.06 -11.70 21.36
N TYR A 87 24.98 -11.44 20.43
CA TYR A 87 26.40 -11.23 20.70
C TYR A 87 26.69 -10.06 21.65
N ASP A 88 26.00 -8.94 21.45
CA ASP A 88 26.23 -7.73 22.25
C ASP A 88 25.76 -7.93 23.70
N LEU A 89 24.61 -8.56 23.90
CA LEU A 89 24.10 -8.89 25.23
C LEU A 89 24.98 -9.94 25.93
N ALA A 90 25.47 -10.94 25.18
CA ALA A 90 26.40 -11.94 25.70
C ALA A 90 27.72 -11.31 26.17
N ALA A 91 28.25 -10.35 25.41
CA ALA A 91 29.45 -9.60 25.75
C ALA A 91 29.23 -8.71 26.98
N GLU A 92 28.10 -8.02 27.04
CA GLU A 92 27.74 -7.14 28.16
C GLU A 92 27.58 -7.94 29.46
N ILE A 93 26.87 -9.08 29.44
CA ILE A 93 26.75 -9.99 30.58
C ILE A 93 28.11 -10.49 31.04
N LYS A 94 29.03 -10.76 30.11
CA LYS A 94 30.37 -11.22 30.44
C LYS A 94 31.23 -10.14 31.10
N LEU A 95 31.06 -8.88 30.71
CA LEU A 95 31.81 -7.74 31.23
C LEU A 95 31.25 -7.19 32.55
N SER A 96 29.93 -7.06 32.65
CA SER A 96 29.25 -6.32 33.72
C SER A 96 28.96 -7.16 34.98
N LEU A 97 28.66 -8.45 34.84
CA LEU A 97 28.27 -9.30 35.98
C LEU A 97 29.48 -9.90 36.70
N ASN A 98 29.91 -9.31 37.80
CA ASN A 98 30.96 -9.90 38.64
C ASN A 98 30.38 -10.69 39.81
N ALA A 99 31.18 -11.57 40.44
CA ALA A 99 30.71 -12.26 41.63
C ALA A 99 30.51 -11.24 42.77
N PRO A 100 29.31 -11.12 43.35
CA PRO A 100 29.02 -10.13 44.38
C PRO A 100 29.81 -10.40 45.67
N GLU A 101 30.21 -9.34 46.38
CA GLU A 101 30.97 -9.45 47.63
C GLU A 101 30.10 -9.22 48.87
N THR A 102 29.06 -8.40 48.76
CA THR A 102 28.12 -8.10 49.83
C THR A 102 26.71 -8.63 49.54
N ALA A 103 25.87 -8.72 50.57
CA ALA A 103 24.46 -9.08 50.39
C ALA A 103 23.68 -8.02 49.60
N GLU A 104 24.06 -6.74 49.73
CA GLU A 104 23.48 -5.63 48.98
C GLU A 104 23.79 -5.76 47.47
N ASP A 105 25.04 -6.09 47.12
CA ASP A 105 25.42 -6.35 45.72
C ASP A 105 24.63 -7.49 45.07
N VAL A 106 24.29 -8.53 45.86
CA VAL A 106 23.45 -9.64 45.39
C VAL A 106 22.04 -9.15 45.07
N GLU A 107 21.46 -8.34 45.95
CA GLU A 107 20.09 -7.84 45.80
C GLU A 107 19.98 -6.89 44.60
N ASP A 108 20.93 -5.97 44.45
CA ASP A 108 21.01 -5.05 43.30
C ASP A 108 21.19 -5.81 41.98
N MET A 109 22.05 -6.82 41.96
CA MET A 109 22.27 -7.63 40.76
C MET A 109 21.04 -8.45 40.38
N VAL A 110 20.36 -9.05 41.35
CA VAL A 110 19.11 -9.79 41.10
C VAL A 110 18.04 -8.83 40.56
N ASN A 111 17.93 -7.63 41.11
CA ASN A 111 16.98 -6.62 40.64
C ASN A 111 17.33 -6.16 39.22
N GLY A 112 18.59 -5.85 38.92
CA GLY A 112 19.02 -5.45 37.57
C GLY A 112 18.83 -6.55 36.52
N LEU A 113 19.08 -7.81 36.88
CA LEU A 113 18.80 -8.96 36.00
C LEU A 113 17.30 -9.15 35.76
N ARG A 114 16.46 -8.95 36.79
CA ARG A 114 15.00 -8.97 36.65
C ARG A 114 14.51 -7.86 35.74
N GLU A 115 14.96 -6.63 35.95
CA GLU A 115 14.61 -5.51 35.08
C GLU A 115 15.02 -5.78 33.63
N THR A 116 16.24 -6.31 33.40
CA THR A 116 16.69 -6.69 32.06
C THR A 116 15.79 -7.76 31.43
N SER A 117 15.39 -8.77 32.21
CA SER A 117 14.44 -9.79 31.76
C SER A 117 13.08 -9.19 31.40
N ASP A 118 12.58 -8.25 32.19
CA ASP A 118 11.30 -7.58 31.96
C ASP A 118 11.36 -6.71 30.69
N TYR A 119 12.48 -6.01 30.46
CA TYR A 119 12.70 -5.26 29.21
C TYR A 119 12.72 -6.17 27.98
N ILE A 120 13.38 -7.33 28.07
CA ILE A 120 13.39 -8.33 26.97
C ILE A 120 11.97 -8.85 26.71
N ALA A 121 11.19 -9.13 27.75
CA ALA A 121 9.82 -9.58 27.61
C ALA A 121 8.94 -8.52 26.94
N LEU A 122 9.07 -7.26 27.36
CA LEU A 122 8.36 -6.13 26.76
C LEU A 122 8.74 -5.93 25.29
N GLU A 123 10.02 -6.02 24.96
CA GLU A 123 10.48 -5.87 23.58
C GLU A 123 10.02 -7.02 22.69
N ARG A 124 9.99 -8.25 23.21
CA ARG A 124 9.39 -9.40 22.51
C ARG A 124 7.93 -9.13 22.17
N ASP A 125 7.15 -8.63 23.14
CA ASP A 125 5.74 -8.35 22.95
C ASP A 125 5.52 -7.19 21.94
N ASN A 126 6.39 -6.17 21.97
CA ASN A 126 6.41 -5.10 20.97
C ASN A 126 6.68 -5.63 19.55
N VAL A 127 7.67 -6.52 19.38
CA VAL A 127 7.99 -7.15 18.10
C VAL A 127 6.83 -8.01 17.61
N GLU A 128 6.21 -8.80 18.49
CA GLU A 128 5.05 -9.62 18.13
C GLU A 128 3.87 -8.75 17.65
N GLN A 129 3.59 -7.66 18.36
CA GLN A 129 2.56 -6.71 17.94
C GLN A 129 2.92 -6.06 16.59
N GLY A 130 4.18 -5.66 16.40
CA GLY A 130 4.65 -5.11 15.13
C GLY A 130 4.49 -6.08 13.95
N ILE A 131 4.74 -7.38 14.17
CA ILE A 131 4.51 -8.41 13.14
C ILE A 131 3.02 -8.50 12.78
N ARG A 132 2.12 -8.49 13.78
CA ARG A 132 0.68 -8.53 13.55
C ARG A 132 0.19 -7.30 12.78
N ASP A 133 0.69 -6.12 13.14
CA ASP A 133 0.32 -4.88 12.47
C ASP A 133 0.79 -4.89 11.00
N LEU A 134 2.00 -5.39 10.72
CA LEU A 134 2.51 -5.55 9.36
C LEU A 134 1.69 -6.54 8.53
N GLN A 135 1.26 -7.66 9.13
CA GLN A 135 0.37 -8.62 8.47
C GLN A 135 -0.98 -7.98 8.13
N GLN A 136 -1.55 -7.20 9.05
CA GLN A 136 -2.80 -6.49 8.82
C GLN A 136 -2.66 -5.44 7.71
N ILE A 137 -1.54 -4.72 7.65
CA ILE A 137 -1.25 -3.77 6.57
C ILE A 137 -1.17 -4.49 5.22
N ALA A 138 -0.53 -5.66 5.17
CA ALA A 138 -0.43 -6.47 3.95
C ALA A 138 -1.82 -6.94 3.46
N ASP A 139 -2.64 -7.49 4.37
CA ASP A 139 -4.01 -7.90 4.05
C ASP A 139 -4.86 -6.71 3.53
N ASN A 140 -4.80 -5.56 4.21
CA ASN A 140 -5.53 -4.35 3.80
C ASN A 140 -5.06 -3.84 2.44
N PHE A 141 -3.77 -3.96 2.14
CA PHE A 141 -3.22 -3.58 0.85
C PHE A 141 -3.73 -4.49 -0.29
N GLU A 142 -3.75 -5.81 -0.06
CA GLU A 142 -4.32 -6.78 -1.00
C GLU A 142 -5.80 -6.51 -1.28
N GLU A 143 -6.59 -6.30 -0.24
CA GLU A 143 -8.02 -5.96 -0.36
C GLU A 143 -8.22 -4.68 -1.16
N ARG A 144 -7.38 -3.66 -0.93
CA ARG A 144 -7.44 -2.41 -1.70
C ARG A 144 -7.12 -2.62 -3.18
N CYS A 145 -6.14 -3.46 -3.51
CA CYS A 145 -5.84 -3.83 -4.90
C CYS A 145 -7.01 -4.53 -5.57
N ILE A 146 -7.67 -5.47 -4.87
CA ILE A 146 -8.87 -6.16 -5.36
C ILE A 146 -10.03 -5.19 -5.55
N GLN A 147 -10.22 -4.25 -4.61
CA GLN A 147 -11.26 -3.23 -4.71
C GLN A 147 -11.05 -2.33 -5.94
N ILE A 148 -9.81 -1.91 -6.21
CA ILE A 148 -9.48 -1.15 -7.43
C ILE A 148 -9.86 -1.95 -8.68
N CYS A 149 -9.50 -3.24 -8.73
CA CYS A 149 -9.84 -4.10 -9.86
C CYS A 149 -11.36 -4.26 -10.03
N SER A 150 -12.10 -4.38 -8.91
CA SER A 150 -13.56 -4.47 -8.89
C SER A 150 -14.22 -3.17 -9.37
N ASN A 151 -13.67 -2.02 -8.99
CA ASN A 151 -14.11 -0.72 -9.49
C ASN A 151 -13.90 -0.60 -11.00
N ILE A 152 -12.72 -0.99 -11.50
CA ILE A 152 -12.42 -1.01 -12.94
C ILE A 152 -13.40 -1.93 -13.68
N ARG A 153 -13.65 -3.14 -13.15
CA ARG A 153 -14.63 -4.07 -13.72
C ARG A 153 -16.02 -3.43 -13.81
N THR A 154 -16.47 -2.82 -12.72
CA THR A 154 -17.79 -2.16 -12.65
C THR A 154 -17.92 -1.06 -13.72
N GLU A 155 -16.90 -0.23 -13.87
CA GLU A 155 -16.89 0.84 -14.89
C GLU A 155 -16.87 0.28 -16.32
N LEU A 156 -16.09 -0.77 -16.57
CA LEU A 156 -16.07 -1.45 -17.88
C LEU A 156 -17.41 -2.13 -18.22
N GLU A 157 -18.11 -2.68 -17.23
CA GLU A 157 -19.46 -3.24 -17.38
C GLU A 157 -20.54 -2.16 -17.54
N ARG A 158 -20.26 -0.91 -17.13
CA ARG A 158 -21.16 0.24 -17.28
C ARG A 158 -21.16 0.78 -18.71
N LEU A 159 -20.02 0.74 -19.40
CA LEU A 159 -19.87 1.27 -20.77
C LEU A 159 -20.92 0.70 -21.76
N PRO A 160 -21.16 -0.63 -21.86
CA PRO A 160 -22.22 -1.18 -22.70
C PRO A 160 -23.62 -0.65 -22.37
N LYS A 161 -23.91 -0.46 -21.07
CA LYS A 161 -25.23 -0.01 -20.59
C LYS A 161 -25.52 1.44 -21.01
N LEU A 162 -24.51 2.30 -21.01
CA LEU A 162 -24.62 3.71 -21.42
C LEU A 162 -24.62 3.88 -22.94
N SER A 163 -24.10 2.91 -23.69
CA SER A 163 -24.10 2.93 -25.15
C SER A 163 -25.41 2.44 -25.79
N LYS A 164 -26.50 2.29 -25.03
CA LYS A 164 -27.76 1.73 -25.55
C LYS A 164 -28.50 2.73 -26.43
N ILE A 165 -29.06 2.21 -27.53
CA ILE A 165 -29.94 2.95 -28.45
C ILE A 165 -31.30 2.26 -28.55
N ASN A 166 -32.35 3.06 -28.63
CA ASN A 166 -33.69 2.55 -28.96
C ASN A 166 -33.84 2.53 -30.49
N LEU A 167 -33.91 1.31 -31.04
CA LEU A 167 -34.14 1.02 -32.45
C LEU A 167 -35.45 0.26 -32.59
N ASP A 168 -36.43 0.85 -33.28
CA ASP A 168 -37.69 0.18 -33.62
C ASP A 168 -38.41 -0.47 -32.41
N GLY A 169 -38.32 0.17 -31.24
CA GLY A 169 -38.91 -0.30 -29.98
C GLY A 169 -38.02 -1.20 -29.12
N GLU A 170 -36.83 -1.59 -29.59
CA GLU A 170 -35.87 -2.42 -28.86
C GLU A 170 -34.64 -1.62 -28.43
N SER A 171 -34.20 -1.84 -27.19
CA SER A 171 -32.99 -1.22 -26.65
C SER A 171 -31.77 -2.10 -26.90
N VAL A 172 -30.89 -1.67 -27.81
CA VAL A 172 -29.71 -2.43 -28.24
C VAL A 172 -28.42 -1.70 -27.82
N PRO A 173 -27.46 -2.36 -27.14
CA PRO A 173 -26.18 -1.75 -26.82
C PRO A 173 -25.34 -1.61 -28.10
N VAL A 174 -24.88 -0.38 -28.38
CA VAL A 174 -23.97 -0.10 -29.49
C VAL A 174 -22.62 -0.74 -29.28
N ILE A 175 -22.12 -0.70 -28.05
CA ILE A 175 -20.84 -1.24 -27.65
C ILE A 175 -21.08 -2.46 -26.77
N THR A 176 -20.37 -3.54 -27.06
CA THR A 176 -20.28 -4.69 -26.16
C THR A 176 -18.81 -4.99 -25.90
N LEU A 177 -18.51 -5.27 -24.64
CA LEU A 177 -17.16 -5.59 -24.19
C LEU A 177 -17.19 -6.98 -23.58
N GLN A 178 -16.38 -7.89 -24.10
CA GLN A 178 -16.22 -9.24 -23.59
C GLN A 178 -14.88 -9.33 -22.87
N ILE A 179 -14.91 -9.53 -21.56
CA ILE A 179 -13.71 -9.70 -20.72
C ILE A 179 -13.83 -11.05 -20.01
N PRO A 180 -12.84 -11.95 -20.16
CA PRO A 180 -12.85 -13.24 -19.48
C PRO A 180 -12.28 -13.11 -18.07
N TYR A 181 -13.12 -12.69 -17.14
CA TYR A 181 -12.78 -12.65 -15.73
C TYR A 181 -12.55 -14.05 -15.17
N ILE A 182 -11.59 -14.18 -14.25
CA ILE A 182 -11.53 -15.36 -13.39
C ILE A 182 -12.66 -15.28 -12.35
N LYS A 183 -12.96 -16.40 -11.69
CA LYS A 183 -13.98 -16.41 -10.62
C LYS A 183 -13.50 -15.60 -9.42
N GLU A 184 -14.42 -14.87 -8.79
CA GLU A 184 -14.13 -13.97 -7.66
C GLU A 184 -13.50 -14.68 -6.46
N GLU A 185 -13.85 -15.94 -6.23
CA GLU A 185 -13.26 -16.79 -5.18
C GLU A 185 -11.73 -16.91 -5.27
N PHE A 186 -11.15 -16.75 -6.48
CA PHE A 186 -9.70 -16.82 -6.70
C PHE A 186 -9.02 -15.44 -6.69
N TYR A 187 -9.74 -14.33 -6.54
CA TYR A 187 -9.15 -12.99 -6.61
C TYR A 187 -8.11 -12.78 -5.52
N LYS A 188 -8.42 -13.17 -4.27
CA LYS A 188 -7.50 -13.02 -3.14
C LYS A 188 -6.21 -13.81 -3.37
N GLU A 189 -6.33 -15.11 -3.60
CA GLU A 189 -5.18 -16.00 -3.86
C GLU A 189 -4.28 -15.50 -4.99
N LYS A 190 -4.86 -15.08 -6.12
CA LYS A 190 -4.10 -14.57 -7.27
C LYS A 190 -3.44 -13.22 -6.97
N MET A 191 -4.10 -12.34 -6.23
CA MET A 191 -3.53 -11.04 -5.84
C MET A 191 -2.37 -11.21 -4.86
N THR A 192 -2.53 -12.04 -3.83
CA THR A 192 -1.47 -12.40 -2.88
C THR A 192 -0.25 -12.94 -3.62
N THR A 193 -0.45 -13.92 -4.52
CA THR A 193 0.63 -14.50 -5.33
C THR A 193 1.32 -13.43 -6.19
N TYR A 194 0.54 -12.57 -6.85
CA TYR A 194 1.07 -11.52 -7.71
C TYR A 194 1.92 -10.49 -6.94
N ILE A 195 1.48 -10.08 -5.75
CA ILE A 195 2.21 -9.13 -4.90
C ILE A 195 3.50 -9.77 -4.37
N ASN A 196 3.43 -10.99 -3.86
CA ASN A 196 4.61 -11.71 -3.37
C ASN A 196 5.66 -11.90 -4.47
N ASP A 197 5.24 -12.32 -5.66
CA ASP A 197 6.13 -12.43 -6.81
C ASP A 197 6.73 -11.08 -7.23
N THR A 198 5.96 -9.99 -7.09
CA THR A 198 6.42 -8.64 -7.40
C THR A 198 7.49 -8.18 -6.41
N ILE A 199 7.31 -8.47 -5.12
CA ILE A 199 8.30 -8.18 -4.06
C ILE A 199 9.57 -8.98 -4.31
N ALA A 200 9.45 -10.30 -4.53
CA ALA A 200 10.60 -11.16 -4.79
C ALA A 200 11.42 -10.72 -6.02
N ARG A 201 10.75 -10.24 -7.08
CA ARG A 201 11.43 -9.68 -8.26
C ARG A 201 11.98 -8.28 -8.03
N ALA A 202 11.35 -7.50 -7.15
CA ALA A 202 11.88 -6.20 -6.77
C ALA A 202 13.21 -6.35 -6.00
N ASP A 203 13.41 -7.43 -5.25
CA ASP A 203 14.65 -7.63 -4.50
C ASP A 203 15.89 -7.91 -5.36
N ILE A 204 15.70 -8.19 -6.65
CA ILE A 204 16.79 -8.36 -7.62
C ILE A 204 17.47 -7.02 -7.96
N PHE A 205 16.78 -5.88 -7.79
CA PHE A 205 17.35 -4.58 -8.13
C PHE A 205 18.24 -4.06 -7.00
N ASP A 206 19.44 -3.57 -7.36
CA ASP A 206 20.42 -3.10 -6.37
C ASP A 206 20.08 -1.71 -5.80
N THR A 207 19.41 -0.86 -6.59
CA THR A 207 19.09 0.52 -6.18
C THR A 207 17.64 0.65 -5.73
N GLN A 208 17.42 1.46 -4.68
CA GLN A 208 16.07 1.71 -4.15
C GLN A 208 15.16 2.40 -5.18
N ASP A 209 15.70 3.27 -6.03
CA ASP A 209 14.94 3.94 -7.08
C ASP A 209 14.44 2.97 -8.16
N ASP A 210 15.28 2.03 -8.59
CA ASP A 210 14.88 1.01 -9.55
C ASP A 210 13.83 0.06 -8.97
N LYS A 211 13.98 -0.33 -7.69
CA LYS A 211 12.96 -1.09 -6.94
C LYS A 211 11.62 -0.38 -6.96
N LEU A 212 11.58 0.89 -6.56
CA LEU A 212 10.36 1.68 -6.50
C LEU A 212 9.72 1.87 -7.88
N LYS A 213 10.55 2.10 -8.91
CA LYS A 213 10.07 2.25 -10.28
C LYS A 213 9.45 0.95 -10.81
N TYR A 214 10.06 -0.20 -10.51
CA TYR A 214 9.53 -1.51 -10.87
C TYR A 214 8.19 -1.77 -10.17
N ILE A 215 8.12 -1.58 -8.85
CA ILE A 215 6.90 -1.80 -8.06
C ILE A 215 5.77 -0.91 -8.57
N LYS A 216 6.02 0.40 -8.77
CA LYS A 216 5.01 1.32 -9.32
C LYS A 216 4.47 0.85 -10.68
N ASN A 217 5.33 0.31 -11.54
CA ASN A 217 4.91 -0.21 -12.83
C ASN A 217 4.04 -1.48 -12.71
N GLN A 218 4.39 -2.41 -11.80
CA GLN A 218 3.59 -3.61 -11.53
C GLN A 218 2.24 -3.27 -10.86
N LEU A 219 2.19 -2.22 -10.04
CA LEU A 219 0.95 -1.75 -9.42
C LEU A 219 0.13 -0.82 -10.34
N SER A 220 0.50 -0.67 -11.61
CA SER A 220 -0.32 0.07 -12.57
C SER A 220 -1.68 -0.63 -12.77
N TRP A 221 -2.73 0.16 -13.03
CA TRP A 221 -4.09 -0.38 -13.19
C TRP A 221 -4.19 -1.51 -14.22
N LYS A 222 -3.48 -1.38 -15.35
CA LYS A 222 -3.45 -2.44 -16.39
C LYS A 222 -2.88 -3.75 -15.85
N LYS A 223 -1.82 -3.69 -15.04
CA LYS A 223 -1.15 -4.86 -14.49
C LYS A 223 -1.94 -5.49 -13.34
N LEU A 224 -2.44 -4.67 -12.41
CA LEU A 224 -3.35 -5.15 -11.36
C LEU A 224 -4.61 -5.79 -11.94
N PHE A 225 -5.25 -5.12 -12.91
CA PHE A 225 -6.45 -5.65 -13.54
C PHE A 225 -6.20 -6.98 -14.28
N SER A 226 -4.99 -7.18 -14.82
CA SER A 226 -4.62 -8.45 -15.45
C SER A 226 -4.60 -9.64 -14.49
N VAL A 227 -4.53 -9.41 -13.17
CA VAL A 227 -4.60 -10.47 -12.16
C VAL A 227 -6.00 -11.09 -12.10
N ILE A 228 -7.06 -10.31 -12.36
CA ILE A 228 -8.45 -10.78 -12.32
C ILE A 228 -9.01 -11.18 -13.69
N VAL A 229 -8.18 -11.11 -14.74
CA VAL A 229 -8.54 -11.46 -16.12
C VAL A 229 -7.71 -12.65 -16.57
N SER A 230 -8.37 -13.67 -17.10
CA SER A 230 -7.74 -14.93 -17.50
C SER A 230 -6.72 -14.75 -18.62
N ASP A 231 -7.05 -13.92 -19.61
CA ASP A 231 -6.16 -13.53 -20.70
C ASP A 231 -6.52 -12.13 -21.22
N MET A 232 -5.60 -11.19 -21.04
CA MET A 232 -5.77 -9.80 -21.50
C MET A 232 -5.88 -9.68 -23.03
N ASN A 233 -5.28 -10.59 -23.80
CA ASN A 233 -5.35 -10.56 -25.26
C ASN A 233 -6.69 -11.05 -25.80
N SER A 234 -7.46 -11.76 -24.98
CA SER A 234 -8.78 -12.28 -25.33
C SER A 234 -9.92 -11.30 -25.05
N ILE A 235 -9.62 -10.11 -24.49
CA ILE A 235 -10.59 -9.03 -24.33
C ILE A 235 -11.04 -8.55 -25.72
N ARG A 236 -12.35 -8.58 -25.98
CA ARG A 236 -12.91 -8.20 -27.29
C ARG A 236 -13.89 -7.05 -27.16
N LEU A 237 -13.65 -6.02 -27.96
CA LEU A 237 -14.59 -4.93 -28.19
C LEU A 237 -15.39 -5.26 -29.46
N CYS A 238 -16.71 -5.34 -29.33
CA CYS A 238 -17.61 -5.56 -30.47
C CYS A 238 -18.59 -4.39 -30.62
N LEU A 239 -18.75 -3.94 -31.86
CA LEU A 239 -19.59 -2.81 -32.24
C LEU A 239 -20.82 -3.30 -33.00
N TYR A 240 -21.97 -2.73 -32.69
CA TYR A 240 -23.21 -3.05 -33.39
C TYR A 240 -23.22 -2.44 -34.80
N LYS A 241 -23.26 -3.30 -35.82
CA LYS A 241 -23.44 -2.90 -37.21
C LYS A 241 -24.91 -3.04 -37.61
N ARG A 242 -25.53 -1.91 -37.91
CA ARG A 242 -26.87 -1.84 -38.51
C ARG A 242 -26.77 -2.09 -40.02
N GLU A 243 -27.59 -3.00 -40.53
CA GLU A 243 -27.79 -3.22 -41.95
C GLU A 243 -29.18 -2.71 -42.38
N HIS A 244 -29.37 -2.48 -43.68
CA HIS A 244 -30.67 -2.06 -44.22
C HIS A 244 -31.80 -3.08 -43.91
N ILE A 245 -31.46 -4.35 -43.77
CA ILE A 245 -32.37 -5.42 -43.36
C ILE A 245 -32.06 -5.75 -41.89
N LYS A 246 -33.05 -5.59 -41.00
CA LYS A 246 -32.89 -5.77 -39.55
C LYS A 246 -32.22 -7.10 -39.20
N ASP A 247 -32.66 -8.21 -39.82
CA ASP A 247 -32.15 -9.57 -39.58
C ASP A 247 -30.70 -9.81 -39.97
N ARG A 248 -30.08 -8.89 -40.74
CA ARG A 248 -28.66 -8.95 -41.10
C ARG A 248 -27.78 -8.12 -40.18
N SER A 249 -28.36 -7.34 -39.28
CA SER A 249 -27.62 -6.52 -38.31
C SER A 249 -26.91 -7.43 -37.31
N ARG A 250 -25.65 -7.14 -37.02
CA ARG A 250 -24.80 -8.02 -36.21
C ARG A 250 -23.74 -7.23 -35.46
N TYR A 251 -23.15 -7.85 -34.45
CA TYR A 251 -21.94 -7.35 -33.83
C TYR A 251 -20.72 -7.72 -34.68
N LEU A 252 -19.85 -6.75 -34.91
CA LEU A 252 -18.54 -6.95 -35.51
C LEU A 252 -17.47 -6.67 -34.48
N LYS A 253 -16.34 -7.38 -34.54
CA LYS A 253 -15.18 -6.98 -33.75
C LYS A 253 -14.70 -5.61 -34.19
N TYR A 254 -14.15 -4.84 -33.27
CA TYR A 254 -13.59 -3.52 -33.56
C TYR A 254 -12.63 -3.55 -34.76
N GLU A 255 -11.76 -4.55 -34.81
CA GLU A 255 -10.78 -4.76 -35.90
C GLU A 255 -11.46 -5.01 -37.26
N GLU A 256 -12.59 -5.71 -37.25
CA GLU A 256 -13.37 -6.06 -38.46
C GLU A 256 -14.29 -4.91 -38.89
N ALA A 257 -14.61 -3.98 -37.98
CA ALA A 257 -15.34 -2.76 -38.28
C ALA A 257 -14.46 -1.71 -39.01
N VAL A 258 -13.14 -1.93 -39.08
CA VAL A 258 -12.17 -1.09 -39.80
C VAL A 258 -12.23 -1.36 -41.30
N GLY A 259 -12.90 -0.48 -42.05
CA GLY A 259 -12.97 -0.53 -43.51
C GLY A 259 -13.26 0.85 -44.14
N SER A 260 -13.05 1.01 -45.45
CA SER A 260 -13.19 2.31 -46.15
C SER A 260 -14.59 2.60 -46.71
N THR A 261 -15.65 2.04 -46.12
CA THR A 261 -17.03 2.22 -46.60
C THR A 261 -17.80 3.23 -45.76
N GLY A 262 -18.84 3.86 -46.30
CA GLY A 262 -19.69 4.79 -45.53
C GLY A 262 -20.29 4.17 -44.26
N GLN A 263 -20.59 2.88 -44.29
CA GLN A 263 -21.12 2.16 -43.12
C GLN A 263 -20.09 2.05 -41.98
N SER A 264 -18.81 1.81 -42.27
CA SER A 264 -17.78 1.72 -41.23
C SER A 264 -17.55 3.09 -40.57
N GLN A 265 -17.58 4.19 -41.33
CA GLN A 265 -17.53 5.55 -40.75
C GLN A 265 -18.69 5.83 -39.80
N GLY A 266 -19.91 5.40 -40.14
CA GLY A 266 -21.07 5.51 -39.25
C GLY A 266 -20.88 4.77 -37.91
N ILE A 267 -20.37 3.54 -37.97
CA ILE A 267 -20.08 2.73 -36.77
C ILE A 267 -19.04 3.43 -35.88
N TYR A 268 -18.01 4.04 -36.48
CA TYR A 268 -17.00 4.79 -35.73
C TYR A 268 -17.55 6.02 -35.02
N ILE A 269 -18.41 6.78 -35.70
CA ILE A 269 -19.03 7.95 -35.12
C ILE A 269 -19.93 7.53 -33.95
N GLN A 270 -20.69 6.44 -34.11
CA GLN A 270 -21.52 5.87 -33.05
C GLN A 270 -20.68 5.43 -31.83
N PHE A 271 -19.53 4.79 -32.08
CA PHE A 271 -18.57 4.42 -31.04
C PHE A 271 -17.99 5.66 -30.33
N LEU A 272 -17.52 6.65 -31.08
CA LEU A 272 -16.94 7.88 -30.56
C LEU A 272 -17.93 8.64 -29.68
N ILE A 273 -19.18 8.80 -30.13
CA ILE A 273 -20.24 9.46 -29.35
C ILE A 273 -20.53 8.70 -28.06
N SER A 274 -20.57 7.37 -28.12
CA SER A 274 -20.80 6.53 -26.93
C SER A 274 -19.66 6.69 -25.91
N VAL A 275 -18.41 6.80 -26.37
CA VAL A 275 -17.25 7.07 -25.50
C VAL A 275 -17.28 8.48 -24.92
N ILE A 276 -17.59 9.49 -25.73
CA ILE A 276 -17.72 10.89 -25.28
C ILE A 276 -18.83 11.00 -24.23
N HIS A 277 -19.97 10.37 -24.48
CA HIS A 277 -21.07 10.34 -23.53
C HIS A 277 -20.67 9.65 -22.22
N TYR A 278 -19.98 8.50 -22.31
CA TYR A 278 -19.46 7.81 -21.13
C TYR A 278 -18.54 8.72 -20.30
N ILE A 279 -17.56 9.36 -20.93
CA ILE A 279 -16.64 10.31 -20.28
C ILE A 279 -17.42 11.47 -19.65
N SER A 280 -18.38 12.04 -20.38
CA SER A 280 -19.23 13.11 -19.87
C SER A 280 -20.06 12.67 -18.66
N SER A 281 -20.58 11.45 -18.66
CA SER A 281 -21.42 10.90 -17.58
C SER A 281 -20.62 10.61 -16.30
N ILE A 282 -19.33 10.36 -16.42
CA ILE A 282 -18.42 10.23 -15.27
C ILE A 282 -18.13 11.62 -14.68
N ASN A 283 -17.87 12.60 -15.56
CA ASN A 283 -17.45 13.95 -15.16
C ASN A 283 -18.62 14.85 -14.73
N SER A 284 -19.87 14.49 -15.01
CA SER A 284 -21.07 15.27 -14.64
C SER A 284 -21.47 15.16 -13.16
N SER A 285 -20.56 14.73 -12.29
CA SER A 285 -20.82 14.65 -10.85
C SER A 285 -20.63 16.03 -10.21
N TYR A 286 -21.74 16.61 -9.72
CA TYR A 286 -21.91 17.73 -8.77
C TYR A 286 -22.51 19.07 -9.24
N ASP A 287 -22.68 19.34 -10.54
CA ASP A 287 -23.45 20.53 -10.95
C ASP A 287 -24.74 20.13 -11.66
N MET A 288 -25.85 20.71 -11.19
CA MET A 288 -27.22 20.55 -11.73
C MET A 288 -27.38 21.19 -13.14
N GLY A 289 -26.31 21.24 -13.93
CA GLY A 289 -26.28 21.72 -15.30
C GLY A 289 -26.03 20.57 -16.26
N ILE A 290 -26.86 20.47 -17.29
CA ILE A 290 -26.59 19.61 -18.43
C ILE A 290 -25.28 20.09 -19.07
N SER A 291 -24.19 19.35 -18.87
CA SER A 291 -22.91 19.56 -19.56
C SER A 291 -23.09 19.23 -21.04
N GLY A 292 -23.37 20.25 -21.86
CA GLY A 292 -23.46 20.11 -23.32
C GLY A 292 -22.08 19.91 -23.93
N ASN A 293 -21.82 18.77 -24.55
CA ASN A 293 -20.59 18.56 -25.32
C ASN A 293 -20.83 18.96 -26.77
N THR A 294 -19.85 19.58 -27.42
CA THR A 294 -19.92 19.87 -28.86
C THR A 294 -18.89 19.04 -29.61
N ILE A 295 -19.34 18.29 -30.62
CA ILE A 295 -18.49 17.50 -31.52
C ILE A 295 -18.46 18.18 -32.89
N PHE A 296 -17.25 18.39 -33.41
CA PHE A 296 -17.04 18.83 -34.79
C PHE A 296 -16.57 17.64 -35.63
N ILE A 297 -17.24 17.37 -36.76
CA ILE A 297 -16.82 16.33 -37.70
C ILE A 297 -16.75 16.92 -39.11
N ASP A 298 -15.56 16.89 -39.72
CA ASP A 298 -15.37 17.38 -41.09
C ASP A 298 -15.86 16.37 -42.12
N ASN A 299 -16.81 16.80 -42.94
CA ASN A 299 -17.36 16.12 -44.11
C ASN A 299 -17.71 14.62 -43.93
N PRO A 300 -18.47 14.24 -42.90
CA PRO A 300 -18.77 12.84 -42.62
C PRO A 300 -19.78 12.22 -43.61
N PHE A 301 -20.48 13.04 -44.41
CA PHE A 301 -21.43 12.57 -45.43
C PHE A 301 -20.76 12.25 -46.77
N GLY A 302 -19.45 12.47 -46.92
CA GLY A 302 -18.75 12.19 -48.17
C GLY A 302 -18.85 10.72 -48.57
N ALA A 303 -18.63 9.81 -47.62
CA ALA A 303 -18.73 8.36 -47.82
C ALA A 303 -20.03 7.75 -47.29
N ALA A 304 -20.65 8.35 -46.25
CA ALA A 304 -21.82 7.81 -45.55
C ALA A 304 -23.09 8.65 -45.80
N LYS A 305 -23.72 8.47 -46.97
CA LYS A 305 -24.89 9.29 -47.40
C LYS A 305 -26.26 8.73 -46.99
N ASP A 306 -26.29 7.51 -46.47
CA ASP A 306 -27.54 6.84 -46.15
C ASP A 306 -28.09 7.29 -44.78
N ILE A 307 -29.36 7.72 -44.77
CA ILE A 307 -30.01 8.27 -43.57
C ILE A 307 -30.12 7.26 -42.42
N TYR A 308 -30.27 5.96 -42.70
CA TYR A 308 -30.44 4.94 -41.66
C TYR A 308 -29.20 4.75 -40.78
N ILE A 309 -28.01 5.18 -41.25
CA ILE A 309 -26.76 5.20 -40.49
C ILE A 309 -26.77 6.35 -39.47
N TRP A 310 -27.36 7.48 -39.86
CA TRP A 310 -27.32 8.73 -39.10
C TRP A 310 -28.45 8.88 -38.10
N GLU A 311 -29.62 8.29 -38.37
CA GLU A 311 -30.76 8.35 -37.47
C GLU A 311 -30.44 7.86 -36.04
N PRO A 312 -29.73 6.74 -35.82
CA PRO A 312 -29.31 6.32 -34.48
C PRO A 312 -28.30 7.27 -33.84
N ILE A 313 -27.40 7.84 -34.66
CA ILE A 313 -26.39 8.82 -34.22
C ILE A 313 -27.08 10.09 -33.69
N PHE A 314 -28.04 10.65 -34.43
CA PHE A 314 -28.81 11.81 -33.96
C PHE A 314 -29.62 11.52 -32.69
N LYS A 315 -30.22 10.32 -32.57
CA LYS A 315 -30.91 9.90 -31.34
C LYS A 315 -29.95 9.80 -30.14
N LEU A 316 -28.75 9.28 -30.35
CA LEU A 316 -27.69 9.25 -29.32
C LEU A 316 -27.28 10.66 -28.91
N LEU A 317 -26.97 11.51 -29.88
CA LEU A 317 -26.55 12.89 -29.63
C LEU A 317 -27.62 13.66 -28.83
N LYS A 318 -28.90 13.51 -29.21
CA LYS A 318 -30.03 14.16 -28.53
C LYS A 318 -30.22 13.65 -27.11
N THR A 319 -30.22 12.33 -26.90
CA THR A 319 -30.32 11.72 -25.55
C THR A 319 -29.20 12.19 -24.63
N ASN A 320 -28.01 12.40 -25.19
CA ASN A 320 -26.80 12.70 -24.44
C ASN A 320 -26.45 14.18 -24.40
N HIS A 321 -27.36 15.06 -24.85
CA HIS A 321 -27.17 16.51 -24.93
C HIS A 321 -25.87 16.92 -25.62
N VAL A 322 -25.53 16.24 -26.71
CA VAL A 322 -24.32 16.52 -27.50
C VAL A 322 -24.72 17.30 -28.74
N GLN A 323 -24.16 18.50 -28.91
CA GLN A 323 -24.26 19.28 -30.13
C GLN A 323 -23.30 18.71 -31.18
N LEU A 324 -23.79 18.50 -32.40
CA LEU A 324 -22.98 18.06 -33.52
C LEU A 324 -22.90 19.19 -34.56
N ILE A 325 -21.68 19.61 -34.90
CA ILE A 325 -21.40 20.59 -35.94
C ILE A 325 -20.66 19.91 -37.08
N VAL A 326 -21.24 20.02 -38.28
CA VAL A 326 -20.77 19.30 -39.46
C VAL A 326 -20.63 20.24 -40.65
N PRO A 327 -19.41 20.71 -40.98
CA PRO A 327 -19.13 21.20 -42.32
C PRO A 327 -19.18 20.02 -43.29
N ALA A 328 -20.04 20.05 -44.31
CA ALA A 328 -20.13 18.95 -45.27
C ALA A 328 -20.36 19.42 -46.70
N ARG A 329 -19.90 18.60 -47.65
CA ARG A 329 -20.19 18.74 -49.07
C ARG A 329 -21.06 17.57 -49.53
N GLY A 330 -22.13 17.87 -50.27
CA GLY A 330 -22.98 16.83 -50.88
C GLY A 330 -23.84 16.03 -49.88
N ALA A 331 -24.25 16.66 -48.77
CA ALA A 331 -25.26 16.09 -47.88
C ALA A 331 -26.58 15.89 -48.63
N THR A 332 -27.24 14.74 -48.44
CA THR A 332 -28.54 14.49 -49.05
C THR A 332 -29.62 15.32 -48.34
N PRO A 333 -30.70 15.73 -49.04
CA PRO A 333 -31.79 16.46 -48.39
C PRO A 333 -32.39 15.74 -47.18
N ALA A 334 -32.31 14.40 -47.16
CA ALA A 334 -32.75 13.58 -46.03
C ALA A 334 -31.87 13.79 -44.79
N ILE A 335 -30.54 13.85 -44.95
CA ILE A 335 -29.60 14.13 -43.87
C ILE A 335 -29.71 15.59 -43.40
N THR A 336 -29.77 16.55 -44.33
CA THR A 336 -29.88 17.98 -44.00
C THR A 336 -31.11 18.28 -43.13
N ARG A 337 -32.23 17.56 -43.35
CA ARG A 337 -33.45 17.69 -42.54
C ARG A 337 -33.30 17.19 -41.09
N MET A 338 -32.29 16.39 -40.78
CA MET A 338 -32.04 15.91 -39.42
C MET A 338 -31.35 16.96 -38.54
N PHE A 339 -30.78 18.01 -39.14
CA PHE A 339 -30.18 19.13 -38.42
C PHE A 339 -31.21 20.21 -38.16
N ASP A 340 -31.23 20.68 -36.92
CA ASP A 340 -32.08 21.80 -36.50
C ASP A 340 -31.67 23.11 -37.18
N VAL A 341 -30.38 23.30 -37.45
CA VAL A 341 -29.82 24.51 -38.07
C VAL A 341 -28.91 24.13 -39.24
N ASN A 342 -29.14 24.75 -40.40
CA ASN A 342 -28.36 24.54 -41.62
C ASN A 342 -27.90 25.87 -42.21
N TYR A 343 -26.59 26.05 -42.33
CA TYR A 343 -25.95 27.17 -43.03
C TYR A 343 -25.46 26.71 -44.40
N ILE A 344 -25.98 27.32 -45.47
CA ILE A 344 -25.53 27.05 -46.84
C ILE A 344 -24.54 28.14 -47.23
N LEU A 345 -23.28 27.73 -47.39
CA LEU A 345 -22.20 28.62 -47.79
C LEU A 345 -22.09 28.66 -49.32
N GLY A 346 -21.89 29.86 -49.85
CA GLY A 346 -21.55 30.09 -51.25
C GLY A 346 -20.41 31.09 -51.38
N GLN A 347 -20.04 31.39 -52.62
CA GLN A 347 -18.98 32.33 -52.93
C GLN A 347 -19.55 33.57 -53.61
N LYS A 348 -19.12 34.75 -53.16
CA LYS A 348 -19.42 36.02 -53.79
C LYS A 348 -18.10 36.73 -54.12
N MET A 349 -18.02 37.30 -55.31
CA MET A 349 -16.91 38.19 -55.67
C MET A 349 -17.16 39.56 -55.05
N VAL A 350 -16.21 40.05 -54.26
CA VAL A 350 -16.21 41.42 -53.73
C VAL A 350 -14.91 42.06 -54.19
N GLY A 351 -14.98 42.85 -55.26
CA GLY A 351 -13.80 43.28 -56.01
C GLY A 351 -13.08 42.09 -56.67
N ASP A 352 -11.74 42.02 -56.53
CA ASP A 352 -10.90 40.94 -57.04
C ASP A 352 -10.74 39.75 -56.07
N ARG A 353 -11.46 39.73 -54.94
CA ARG A 353 -11.35 38.65 -53.94
C ARG A 353 -12.64 37.83 -53.87
N GLN A 354 -12.46 36.50 -53.86
CA GLN A 354 -13.52 35.57 -53.52
C GLN A 354 -13.75 35.57 -52.01
N GLN A 355 -14.98 35.83 -51.58
CA GLN A 355 -15.38 35.76 -50.18
C GLN A 355 -16.46 34.68 -50.00
N THR A 356 -16.28 33.83 -48.99
CA THR A 356 -17.30 32.87 -48.57
C THR A 356 -18.37 33.61 -47.78
N VAL A 357 -19.62 33.50 -48.22
CA VAL A 357 -20.77 34.13 -47.58
C VAL A 357 -21.85 33.08 -47.31
N VAL A 358 -22.66 33.30 -46.27
CA VAL A 358 -23.88 32.51 -46.05
C VAL A 358 -24.90 32.95 -47.10
N VAL A 359 -25.32 32.02 -47.96
CA VAL A 359 -26.27 32.29 -49.06
C VAL A 359 -27.69 31.89 -48.69
N ASP A 360 -27.85 30.86 -47.86
CA ASP A 360 -29.15 30.40 -47.37
C ASP A 360 -29.00 29.90 -45.91
N TYR A 361 -30.04 30.08 -45.11
CA TYR A 361 -30.14 29.70 -43.71
C TYR A 361 -31.49 29.02 -43.45
N ARG A 362 -31.46 27.82 -42.89
CA ARG A 362 -32.68 27.08 -42.53
C ARG A 362 -32.61 26.63 -41.08
N SER A 363 -33.59 27.04 -40.29
CA SER A 363 -33.76 26.64 -38.90
C SER A 363 -35.12 25.99 -38.68
N GLN A 364 -35.14 24.91 -37.92
CA GLN A 364 -36.35 24.27 -37.39
C GLN A 364 -36.62 24.69 -35.93
N VAL A 365 -35.73 25.48 -35.32
CA VAL A 365 -35.88 26.01 -33.97
C VAL A 365 -36.73 27.28 -34.04
N ASN A 366 -37.82 27.34 -33.27
CA ASN A 366 -38.65 28.53 -33.14
C ASN A 366 -37.81 29.66 -32.54
N THR A 367 -37.55 30.70 -33.34
CA THR A 367 -36.75 31.87 -32.96
C THR A 367 -37.40 32.78 -31.92
N GLU A 368 -38.65 32.52 -31.54
CA GLU A 368 -39.38 33.34 -30.56
C GLU A 368 -38.99 33.05 -29.09
N ASP A 369 -38.35 31.91 -28.79
CA ASP A 369 -37.92 31.51 -27.43
C ASP A 369 -36.39 31.48 -27.24
N SER A 370 -35.62 31.99 -28.20
CA SER A 370 -34.16 32.11 -28.05
C SER A 370 -33.77 33.58 -28.04
N ASP A 371 -33.18 34.04 -26.92
CA ASP A 371 -32.45 35.31 -26.80
C ASP A 371 -31.19 35.29 -27.70
N TYR A 372 -31.38 35.21 -29.02
CA TYR A 372 -30.34 35.51 -29.99
C TYR A 372 -30.31 37.03 -30.15
N ASN A 373 -29.40 37.69 -29.42
CA ASN A 373 -28.93 38.98 -29.85
C ASN A 373 -28.32 38.80 -31.24
N VAL A 374 -28.99 39.33 -32.27
CA VAL A 374 -28.40 39.49 -33.60
C VAL A 374 -27.24 40.45 -33.44
N THR A 375 -26.03 39.92 -33.25
CA THR A 375 -24.83 40.76 -33.27
C THR A 375 -24.60 41.16 -34.72
N GLU A 376 -24.85 42.42 -35.04
CA GLU A 376 -24.42 43.02 -36.31
C GLU A 376 -22.90 42.94 -36.38
N PHE A 377 -22.38 41.93 -37.07
CA PHE A 377 -20.95 41.82 -37.34
C PHE A 377 -20.55 42.90 -38.35
N THR A 378 -19.99 43.99 -37.86
CA THR A 378 -19.21 44.92 -38.68
C THR A 378 -17.79 44.37 -38.81
N GLN A 379 -17.47 43.83 -39.99
CA GLN A 379 -16.12 43.37 -40.31
C GLN A 379 -15.16 44.55 -40.25
N THR A 380 -14.39 44.64 -39.17
CA THR A 380 -13.36 45.68 -39.03
C THR A 380 -12.09 45.16 -39.71
N THR A 381 -11.77 45.76 -40.85
CA THR A 381 -10.51 45.48 -41.56
C THR A 381 -9.37 46.11 -40.76
N LEU A 382 -8.55 45.29 -40.11
CA LEU A 382 -7.25 45.74 -39.58
C LEU A 382 -6.37 46.13 -40.78
N LYS A 383 -6.16 47.43 -40.95
CA LYS A 383 -5.05 47.94 -41.77
C LYS A 383 -3.78 47.75 -40.94
N LEU A 384 -2.91 46.87 -41.41
CA LEU A 384 -1.51 46.86 -41.02
C LEU A 384 -0.82 47.96 -41.85
N ASP A 385 -0.19 48.90 -41.16
CA ASP A 385 0.75 49.85 -41.77
C ASP A 385 2.00 49.13 -42.29
#